data_AF-A0A1Y6FGU1-F1
#
_entry.id   AF-A0A1Y6FGU1-F1
#
_cell.length_a   1.000
_cell.length_b   1.000
_cell.length_c   1.000
_cell.angle_alpha   90.00
_cell.angle_beta   90.00
_cell.angle_gamma   90.00
#
_symmetry.space_group_name_H-M   'P 1'
#
loop_
_entity.id
_entity.type
_entity.pdbx_description
1 polymer ?
#
loop_
_entity_poly.entity_id
_entity_poly.type
_entity_poly.pdbx_seq_one_letter_code
_entity_poly.pdbx_strand_id
1 'polypeptide(L)'
;MIEIEVQNETHQTQHRVRFAAVPRIGEGLRLKEPDGLWASYDVLDVWYQKAEFGDVWVPYLHVRLTPAEPEQSQPSQGGYDIKRELAPFNI
;
A
#
# COMPACT_ATOMS: atom_id res chain seq x y z
N MET A 1 14.07 -5.59 -6.34
CA MET A 1 14.10 -6.31 -7.63
C MET A 1 14.65 -7.68 -7.34
N ILE A 2 14.07 -8.73 -7.89
CA ILE A 2 14.60 -10.09 -7.69
C ILE A 2 15.21 -10.50 -9.03
N GLU A 3 16.46 -10.93 -8.98
CA GLU A 3 17.16 -11.54 -10.09
C GLU A 3 17.37 -13.02 -9.76
N ILE A 4 16.90 -13.89 -10.66
CA ILE A 4 17.16 -15.32 -10.59
C ILE A 4 18.05 -15.70 -11.75
N GLU A 5 19.10 -16.45 -11.46
CA GLU A 5 19.86 -17.19 -12.46
C GLU A 5 19.31 -18.62 -12.54
N VAL A 6 18.89 -19.02 -13.74
CA VAL A 6 18.43 -20.37 -14.05
C VAL A 6 19.56 -21.09 -14.77
N GLN A 7 20.07 -22.15 -14.15
CA GLN A 7 21.07 -23.03 -14.74
C GLN A 7 20.38 -24.29 -15.26
N ASN A 8 20.44 -24.51 -16.57
CA ASN A 8 19.83 -25.66 -17.25
C ASN A 8 20.91 -26.70 -17.58
N GLU A 9 20.96 -27.76 -16.78
CA GLU A 9 21.94 -28.84 -16.94
C GLU A 9 21.75 -29.62 -18.25
N THR A 10 20.51 -29.83 -18.68
CA THR A 10 20.21 -30.64 -19.88
C THR A 10 20.76 -30.01 -21.16
N HIS A 11 20.71 -28.69 -21.27
CA HIS A 11 21.17 -27.96 -22.46
C HIS A 11 22.46 -27.17 -22.23
N GLN A 12 23.03 -27.25 -21.02
CA GLN A 12 24.22 -26.50 -20.62
C GLN A 12 24.07 -24.99 -20.87
N THR A 13 22.90 -24.43 -20.52
CA THR A 13 22.61 -23.00 -20.70
C THR A 13 22.39 -22.29 -19.38
N GLN A 14 22.60 -20.97 -19.40
CA GLN A 14 22.33 -20.09 -18.27
C GLN A 14 21.48 -18.91 -18.73
N HIS A 15 20.44 -18.59 -17.96
CA HIS A 15 19.55 -17.47 -18.23
C HIS A 15 19.32 -16.66 -16.96
N ARG A 16 19.40 -15.33 -17.05
CA ARG A 16 19.05 -14.43 -15.95
C ARG A 16 17.65 -13.87 -16.19
N VAL A 17 16.77 -14.05 -15.22
CA VAL A 17 15.42 -13.52 -15.24
C VAL A 17 15.33 -12.44 -14.16
N ARG A 18 14.89 -11.25 -14.56
CA ARG A 18 14.66 -10.12 -13.65
C ARG A 18 13.18 -9.86 -13.54
N PHE A 19 12.70 -9.70 -12.31
CA PHE A 19 11.33 -9.30 -12.07
C PHE A 19 11.24 -8.33 -10.90
N ALA A 20 10.26 -7.44 -11.01
CA ALA A 20 9.92 -6.46 -9.99
C ALA A 20 8.42 -6.57 -9.71
N ALA A 21 8.06 -6.74 -8.45
CA ALA A 21 6.69 -6.49 -8.01
C ALA A 21 6.57 -4.99 -7.73
N VAL A 22 5.72 -4.31 -8.50
CA VAL A 22 5.44 -2.88 -8.35
C VAL A 22 4.03 -2.78 -7.77
N PRO A 23 3.87 -2.60 -6.45
CA PRO A 23 2.55 -2.44 -5.86
C PRO A 23 1.82 -1.25 -6.50
N ARG A 24 0.58 -1.49 -6.92
CA ARG A 24 -0.35 -0.46 -7.38
C ARG A 24 -1.23 -0.10 -6.19
N ILE A 25 -1.02 1.08 -5.63
CA ILE A 25 -1.88 1.63 -4.58
C ILE A 25 -2.77 2.65 -5.28
N GLY A 26 -4.01 2.25 -5.57
CA GLY A 26 -4.96 3.03 -6.37
C GLY A 26 -6.09 3.66 -5.56
N GLU A 27 -6.22 3.31 -4.28
CA GLU A 27 -7.28 3.80 -3.39
C GLU A 27 -6.71 4.06 -1.99
N GLY A 28 -7.35 4.98 -1.26
CA GLY A 28 -6.78 5.71 -0.12
C GLY A 28 -6.12 4.88 0.98
N LEU A 29 -5.21 5.53 1.70
CA LEU A 29 -4.49 4.96 2.85
C LEU A 29 -5.20 5.34 4.15
N ARG A 30 -5.12 4.48 5.17
CA ARG A 30 -5.44 4.88 6.55
C ARG A 30 -4.17 4.99 7.37
N LEU A 31 -3.98 6.14 7.99
CA LEU A 31 -2.84 6.43 8.87
C LEU A 31 -3.35 6.75 10.27
N LYS A 32 -2.54 6.42 11.28
CA LYS A 32 -2.85 6.71 12.68
C LYS A 32 -2.33 8.10 13.03
N GLU A 33 -3.24 8.97 13.42
CA GLU A 33 -2.96 10.35 13.78
C GLU A 33 -2.33 10.45 15.18
N PRO A 34 -1.72 11.60 15.53
CA PRO A 34 -1.10 11.83 16.84
C PRO A 34 -2.07 11.68 18.04
N ASP A 35 -3.37 11.91 17.82
CA ASP A 35 -4.43 11.70 18.82
C ASP A 35 -4.79 10.22 19.01
N GLY A 36 -4.23 9.33 18.18
CA GLY A 36 -4.45 7.90 18.19
C GLY A 36 -5.63 7.42 17.34
N LEU A 37 -6.34 8.32 16.65
CA LEU A 37 -7.43 7.98 15.75
C LEU A 37 -6.91 7.63 14.35
N TRP A 38 -7.71 6.88 13.58
CA TRP A 38 -7.36 6.52 12.20
C TRP A 38 -8.04 7.45 11.20
N ALA A 39 -7.25 8.16 10.40
CA ALA A 39 -7.75 9.05 9.36
C ALA A 39 -7.48 8.48 7.95
N SER A 40 -8.34 8.86 7.00
CA SER A 40 -8.21 8.48 5.60
C SER A 40 -7.37 9.51 4.83
N TYR A 41 -6.56 9.04 3.90
CA TYR A 41 -5.66 9.84 3.08
C TYR A 41 -5.79 9.48 1.59
N ASP A 42 -5.88 10.51 0.75
CA ASP A 42 -5.80 10.39 -0.70
C ASP A 42 -4.33 10.25 -1.12
N VAL A 43 -4.06 9.33 -2.05
CA VAL A 43 -2.72 9.19 -2.66
C VAL A 43 -2.63 10.17 -3.83
N LEU A 44 -1.72 11.13 -3.73
CA LEU A 44 -1.49 12.15 -4.75
C LEU A 44 -0.47 11.71 -5.80
N ASP A 45 0.58 11.01 -5.37
CA ASP A 45 1.65 10.52 -6.24
C ASP A 45 2.35 9.28 -5.65
N VAL A 46 2.91 8.46 -6.54
CA VAL A 46 3.69 7.25 -6.21
C VAL A 46 4.94 7.21 -7.08
N TRP A 47 6.11 7.19 -6.45
CA TRP A 47 7.39 6.99 -7.15
C TRP A 47 8.26 5.95 -6.45
N TYR A 48 9.31 5.51 -7.15
CA TYR A 48 10.22 4.48 -6.66
C TYR A 48 11.64 5.02 -6.63
N GLN A 49 12.35 4.74 -5.53
CA GLN A 49 13.76 5.07 -5.39
C GLN A 49 14.55 3.81 -5.05
N LYS A 50 15.78 3.71 -5.55
CA LYS A 50 16.67 2.63 -5.16
C LYS A 50 17.00 2.75 -3.67
N ALA A 51 16.87 1.65 -2.94
CA ALA A 51 17.22 1.59 -1.52
C ALA A 51 18.71 1.92 -1.30
N GLU A 52 19.04 2.45 -0.13
CA GLU A 52 20.43 2.70 0.27
C GLU A 52 21.22 1.38 0.38
N PHE A 53 20.56 0.30 0.80
CA PHE A 53 21.16 -1.02 0.97
C PHE A 53 20.36 -2.09 0.22
N GLY A 54 21.05 -2.93 -0.56
CA GLY A 54 20.47 -3.98 -1.39
C GLY A 54 19.99 -3.52 -2.77
N ASP A 55 19.49 -4.45 -3.58
CA ASP A 55 18.95 -4.16 -4.92
C ASP A 55 17.41 -4.14 -4.91
N VAL A 56 16.86 -3.36 -3.98
CA VAL A 56 15.43 -3.18 -3.77
C VAL A 56 15.02 -1.77 -4.19
N TRP A 57 13.84 -1.65 -4.82
CA TRP A 57 13.20 -0.37 -5.10
C TRP A 57 12.14 -0.14 -4.05
N VAL A 58 12.19 1.00 -3.38
CA VAL A 58 11.28 1.39 -2.31
C VAL A 58 10.23 2.33 -2.87
N PRO A 59 8.92 2.05 -2.67
CA PRO A 59 7.86 2.97 -3.04
C PRO A 59 7.80 4.13 -2.03
N TYR A 60 7.64 5.33 -2.56
CA TYR A 60 7.34 6.53 -1.81
C TYR A 60 5.95 7.00 -2.20
N LEU A 61 5.15 7.36 -1.20
CA LEU A 61 3.76 7.78 -1.37
C LEU A 61 3.64 9.21 -0.89
N HIS A 62 3.24 10.11 -1.78
CA HIS A 62 2.80 11.45 -1.39
C HIS A 62 1.30 11.38 -1.14
N VAL A 63 0.91 11.71 0.08
CA VAL A 63 -0.46 11.57 0.56
C VAL A 63 -0.97 12.89 1.12
N ARG A 64 -2.29 13.05 1.09
CA ARG A 64 -2.99 14.17 1.71
C ARG A 64 -4.18 13.65 2.49
N LEU A 65 -4.44 14.24 3.66
CA LEU A 65 -5.64 13.93 4.44
C LEU A 65 -6.88 14.10 3.55
N THR A 66 -7.66 13.04 3.40
CA THR A 66 -8.93 13.10 2.67
C THR A 66 -9.81 14.10 3.42
N PRO A 67 -10.30 15.17 2.76
CA PRO A 67 -11.19 16.12 3.42
C PRO A 67 -12.36 15.36 4.02
N ALA A 68 -12.66 15.59 5.30
CA ALA A 68 -13.94 15.16 5.83
C ALA A 68 -15.01 15.79 4.94
N GLU A 69 -15.88 14.99 4.31
CA GLU A 69 -17.08 15.54 3.70
C GLU A 69 -17.77 16.37 4.80
N PRO A 70 -18.21 17.61 4.52
CA PRO A 70 -19.04 18.31 5.49
C PRO A 70 -20.21 17.38 5.77
N GLU A 71 -20.30 16.89 7.02
CA GLU A 71 -21.42 16.10 7.49
C GLU A 71 -22.69 16.79 6.98
N GLN A 72 -23.34 16.20 5.97
CA GLN A 72 -24.73 16.50 5.72
C GLN A 72 -25.42 16.11 7.00
N SER A 73 -25.81 17.14 7.74
CA SER A 73 -26.37 17.04 9.07
C SER A 73 -27.66 16.25 8.97
N GLN A 74 -27.57 14.94 9.22
CA GLN A 74 -28.71 14.12 9.60
C GLN A 74 -28.32 13.39 10.87
N PRO A 75 -29.08 13.56 11.97
CA PRO A 75 -28.86 12.80 13.18
C PRO A 75 -29.38 11.38 12.93
N SER A 76 -28.56 10.50 12.37
CA SER A 76 -28.78 9.06 12.50
C SER A 76 -28.15 8.62 13.82
N GLN A 77 -29.03 8.26 14.76
CA GLN A 77 -28.78 7.69 16.08
C GLN A 77 -27.39 7.05 16.25
N GLY A 78 -26.67 7.56 17.25
CA GLY A 78 -25.29 7.22 17.55
C GLY A 78 -25.07 5.76 17.92
N GLY A 79 -23.94 5.25 17.43
CA GLY A 79 -23.32 4.02 17.87
C GLY A 79 -21.99 3.88 17.14
N TYR A 80 -20.87 4.00 17.84
CA TYR A 80 -19.58 3.55 17.33
C TYR A 80 -19.71 2.06 16.99
N ASP A 81 -19.75 1.72 15.69
CA ASP A 81 -19.94 0.34 15.27
C ASP A 81 -18.60 -0.43 15.28
N ILE A 82 -18.21 -0.82 16.49
CA ILE A 82 -17.02 -1.62 16.78
C ILE A 82 -17.01 -2.94 15.99
N LYS A 83 -18.18 -3.44 15.55
CA LYS A 83 -18.26 -4.69 14.76
C LYS A 83 -17.70 -4.52 13.35
N ARG A 84 -17.71 -3.32 12.78
CA ARG A 84 -17.17 -3.04 11.45
C ARG A 84 -15.65 -2.95 11.45
N GLU A 85 -15.03 -2.48 12.54
CA GLU A 85 -13.57 -2.43 12.67
C GLU A 85 -12.94 -3.78 13.03
N LEU A 86 -13.70 -4.67 13.66
CA LEU A 86 -13.25 -6.03 14.03
C LEU A 86 -13.63 -7.11 13.01
N ALA A 87 -14.30 -6.76 11.92
CA ALA A 87 -14.66 -7.71 10.89
C ALA A 87 -13.40 -8.19 10.16
N PRO A 88 -13.12 -9.50 10.09
CA PRO A 88 -12.04 -10.01 9.26
C PRO A 88 -12.34 -9.70 7.79
N PHE A 89 -11.31 -9.26 7.06
CA PHE A 89 -11.43 -9.00 5.63
C PHE A 89 -11.80 -10.30 4.89
N ASN A 90 -12.91 -10.27 4.16
CA ASN A 90 -13.15 -11.27 3.13
C ASN A 90 -12.40 -10.83 1.86
N ILE A 91 -11.46 -11.67 1.44
CA ILE A 91 -10.75 -11.59 0.16
C ILE A 91 -11.64 -12.18 -0.93
#